data_AF-A0A957NA76-F1
#
_entry.id   AF-A0A957NA76-F1
#
_cell.length_a   1.000
_cell.length_b   1.000
_cell.length_c   1.000
_cell.angle_alpha   90.00
_cell.angle_beta   90.00
_cell.angle_gamma   90.00
#
_symmetry.space_group_name_H-M   'P 1'
#
loop_
_entity.id
_entity.type
_entity.pdbx_description
1 polymer ?
#
loop_
_entity_poly.entity_id
_entity_poly.type
_entity_poly.pdbx_seq_one_letter_code
_entity_poly.pdbx_strand_id
1 'polypeptide(L)'
;FGAQIDVLPENDYDAQAAAVAAKADELHADGKRVYVPRQADTVDLDAIAYAETALEIVEQCRALGIAPRVLYSAAADTTQAGLVLGFKALGSPIHVRGISPFPGGPERLADMAEMASRAAQRLGLGITFEPVDFDNDLAYVGEGYGIPTPAGLAAIHEVARTEGILLDPVYTGKAMAALSADIAAGKLDADSPVLFLHTGGAPALFGYADDLLTSMPGA
;
A
#
# COMPACT_ATOMS: atom_id res chain seq x y z
N PHE A 1 -10.44 20.41 8.57
CA PHE A 1 -11.34 20.03 7.45
C PHE A 1 -12.82 19.91 7.83
N GLY A 2 -13.24 20.20 9.08
CA GLY A 2 -14.66 20.17 9.45
C GLY A 2 -15.25 18.76 9.68
N ALA A 3 -14.43 17.72 9.65
CA ALA A 3 -14.84 16.37 10.01
C ALA A 3 -15.16 16.28 11.51
N GLN A 4 -16.18 15.49 11.85
CA GLN A 4 -16.41 15.01 13.22
C GLN A 4 -15.52 13.78 13.44
N ILE A 5 -14.77 13.77 14.54
CA ILE A 5 -13.79 12.72 14.84
C ILE A 5 -14.20 12.07 16.16
N ASP A 6 -14.56 10.79 16.08
CA ASP A 6 -14.82 9.94 17.24
C ASP A 6 -13.57 9.09 17.49
N VAL A 7 -12.92 9.28 18.64
CA VAL A 7 -11.73 8.52 19.04
C VAL A 7 -12.15 7.36 19.93
N LEU A 8 -11.91 6.14 19.48
CA LEU A 8 -12.19 4.93 20.24
C LEU A 8 -11.09 4.67 21.28
N PRO A 9 -11.42 4.06 22.44
CA PRO A 9 -10.45 3.80 23.50
C PRO A 9 -9.46 2.68 23.14
N GLU A 10 -9.86 1.77 22.26
CA GLU A 10 -9.08 0.59 21.88
C GLU A 10 -8.72 0.65 20.39
N ASN A 11 -7.48 0.26 20.07
CA ASN A 11 -7.01 0.13 18.70
C ASN A 11 -7.26 -1.30 18.20
N ASP A 12 -8.54 -1.63 18.03
CA ASP A 12 -9.02 -2.95 17.60
C ASP A 12 -9.86 -2.83 16.32
N TYR A 13 -9.56 -3.66 15.32
CA TYR A 13 -10.20 -3.56 14.00
C TYR A 13 -11.69 -3.93 14.04
N ASP A 14 -12.08 -4.93 14.84
CA ASP A 14 -13.47 -5.36 14.93
C ASP A 14 -14.32 -4.31 15.67
N ALA A 15 -13.76 -3.72 16.75
CA ALA A 15 -14.37 -2.60 17.46
C ALA A 15 -14.54 -1.37 16.56
N GLN A 16 -13.53 -1.06 15.72
CA GLN A 16 -13.62 0.01 14.72
C GLN A 16 -14.73 -0.25 13.70
N ALA A 17 -14.80 -1.47 13.15
CA ALA A 17 -15.84 -1.86 12.20
C ALA A 17 -17.25 -1.75 12.82
N ALA A 18 -17.42 -2.23 14.05
CA ALA A 18 -18.69 -2.14 14.78
C ALA A 18 -19.08 -0.68 15.06
N ALA A 19 -18.13 0.17 15.44
CA ALA A 19 -18.38 1.59 15.68
C ALA A 19 -18.79 2.34 14.39
N VAL A 20 -18.15 2.03 13.26
CA VAL A 20 -18.53 2.60 11.94
C VAL A 20 -19.95 2.18 11.56
N ALA A 21 -20.30 0.89 11.75
CA ALA A 21 -21.65 0.39 11.47
C ALA A 21 -22.70 1.09 12.35
N ALA A 22 -22.45 1.18 13.66
CA ALA A 22 -23.35 1.86 14.59
C ALA A 22 -23.54 3.34 14.25
N LYS A 23 -22.47 4.03 13.84
CA LYS A 23 -22.55 5.44 13.43
C LYS A 23 -23.31 5.63 12.13
N ALA A 24 -23.17 4.70 11.18
CA ALA A 24 -23.96 4.71 9.96
C ALA A 24 -25.46 4.55 10.25
N ASP A 25 -25.82 3.63 11.16
CA ASP A 25 -27.21 3.41 11.58
C ASP A 25 -27.82 4.63 12.28
N GLU A 26 -27.06 5.28 13.17
CA GLU A 26 -27.43 6.54 13.83
C GLU A 26 -27.76 7.63 12.78
N LEU A 27 -26.86 7.85 11.82
CA LEU A 27 -27.03 8.86 10.78
C LEU A 27 -28.20 8.54 9.84
N HIS A 28 -28.45 7.26 9.54
CA HIS A 28 -29.63 6.85 8.78
C HIS A 28 -30.93 7.12 9.53
N ALA A 29 -30.97 6.85 10.84
CA ALA A 29 -32.14 7.17 11.67
C ALA A 29 -32.45 8.68 11.69
N ASP A 30 -31.41 9.51 11.58
CA ASP A 30 -31.50 10.97 11.45
C ASP A 30 -31.86 11.47 10.03
N GLY A 31 -32.20 10.55 9.12
CA GLY A 31 -32.61 10.87 7.74
C GLY A 31 -31.45 11.30 6.83
N LYS A 32 -30.20 11.00 7.21
CA LYS A 32 -29.03 11.25 6.35
C LYS A 32 -28.89 10.17 5.29
N ARG A 33 -28.18 10.50 4.22
CA ARG A 33 -27.70 9.53 3.22
C ARG A 33 -26.24 9.24 3.52
N VAL A 34 -25.94 8.04 4.02
CA VAL A 34 -24.59 7.65 4.42
C VAL A 34 -23.95 6.81 3.33
N TYR A 35 -22.70 7.10 3.00
CA TYR A 35 -21.85 6.22 2.22
C TYR A 35 -20.81 5.63 3.14
N VAL A 36 -20.82 4.30 3.30
CA VAL A 36 -19.79 3.59 4.03
C VAL A 36 -18.81 3.04 2.98
N PRO A 37 -17.57 3.51 2.94
CA PRO A 37 -16.59 2.99 1.99
C PRO A 37 -16.20 1.55 2.33
N ARG A 38 -15.58 0.87 1.36
CA ARG A 38 -14.94 -0.44 1.54
C ARG A 38 -15.87 -1.53 2.09
N GLN A 39 -17.13 -1.50 1.66
CA GLN A 39 -18.07 -2.59 1.93
C GLN A 39 -17.77 -3.79 1.03
N ALA A 40 -18.32 -4.95 1.39
CA ALA A 40 -18.14 -6.18 0.63
C ALA A 40 -18.44 -5.99 -0.85
N ASP A 41 -19.42 -5.18 -1.25
CA ASP A 41 -19.84 -4.92 -2.64
C ASP A 41 -19.13 -3.72 -3.31
N THR A 42 -18.26 -3.00 -2.60
CA THR A 42 -17.59 -1.78 -3.10
C THR A 42 -16.07 -1.78 -2.94
N VAL A 43 -15.49 -2.71 -2.18
CA VAL A 43 -14.02 -2.81 -1.98
C VAL A 43 -13.25 -3.03 -3.30
N ASP A 44 -13.90 -3.63 -4.29
CA ASP A 44 -13.33 -3.82 -5.62
C ASP A 44 -13.16 -2.51 -6.40
N LEU A 45 -13.90 -1.45 -6.05
CA LEU A 45 -13.71 -0.11 -6.63
C LEU A 45 -12.32 0.46 -6.31
N ASP A 46 -11.79 0.16 -5.12
CA ASP A 46 -10.46 0.61 -4.71
C ASP A 46 -9.37 -0.06 -5.57
N ALA A 47 -9.54 -1.34 -5.89
CA ALA A 47 -8.65 -2.06 -6.80
C ALA A 47 -8.76 -1.52 -8.23
N ILE A 48 -9.94 -1.12 -8.69
CA ILE A 48 -10.11 -0.47 -10.00
C ILE A 48 -9.32 0.83 -10.07
N ALA A 49 -9.37 1.65 -9.01
CA ALA A 49 -8.61 2.90 -8.96
C ALA A 49 -7.09 2.65 -9.13
N TYR A 50 -6.55 1.60 -8.51
CA TYR A 50 -5.13 1.26 -8.70
C TYR A 50 -4.82 0.52 -10.01
N ALA A 51 -5.82 -0.07 -10.67
CA ALA A 51 -5.66 -0.54 -12.05
C ALA A 51 -5.53 0.64 -13.03
N GLU A 52 -6.23 1.76 -12.78
CA GLU A 52 -6.00 3.02 -13.50
C GLU A 52 -4.59 3.57 -13.22
N THR A 53 -4.10 3.51 -11.98
CA THR A 53 -2.71 3.86 -11.68
C THR A 53 -1.70 3.02 -12.49
N ALA A 54 -1.94 1.72 -12.63
CA ALA A 54 -1.10 0.86 -13.47
C ALA A 54 -1.17 1.24 -14.96
N LEU A 55 -2.33 1.65 -15.47
CA LEU A 55 -2.47 2.23 -16.81
C LEU A 55 -1.61 3.48 -16.97
N GLU A 56 -1.72 4.43 -16.03
CA GLU A 56 -0.94 5.66 -16.04
C GLU A 56 0.57 5.36 -16.04
N ILE A 57 1.03 4.43 -15.19
CA ILE A 57 2.43 4.00 -15.14
C ILE A 57 2.89 3.45 -16.48
N VAL A 58 2.12 2.56 -17.11
CA VAL A 58 2.49 1.95 -18.41
C VAL A 58 2.55 3.01 -19.51
N GLU A 59 1.60 3.94 -19.54
CA GLU A 59 1.57 5.04 -20.51
C GLU A 59 2.77 5.97 -20.35
N GLN A 60 3.07 6.38 -19.13
CA GLN A 60 4.22 7.24 -18.83
C GLN A 60 5.55 6.54 -19.12
N CYS A 61 5.69 5.27 -18.76
CA CYS A 61 6.88 4.46 -19.06
C CYS A 61 7.13 4.37 -20.57
N ARG A 62 6.08 4.11 -21.37
CA ARG A 62 6.17 4.09 -22.84
C ARG A 62 6.58 5.46 -23.40
N ALA A 63 5.97 6.54 -22.90
CA ALA A 63 6.26 7.89 -23.35
C ALA A 63 7.71 8.33 -23.04
N LEU A 64 8.25 7.90 -21.89
CA LEU A 64 9.59 8.22 -21.44
C LEU A 64 10.67 7.25 -21.94
N GLY A 65 10.28 6.13 -22.57
CA GLY A 65 11.20 5.07 -22.97
C GLY A 65 11.82 4.31 -21.78
N ILE A 66 11.13 4.28 -20.63
CA ILE A 66 11.56 3.57 -19.42
C ILE A 66 10.85 2.21 -19.40
N ALA A 67 11.60 1.14 -19.20
CA ALA A 67 11.07 -0.23 -19.21
C ALA A 67 11.38 -0.95 -17.88
N PRO A 68 10.66 -0.61 -16.80
CA PRO A 68 10.93 -1.22 -15.51
C PRO A 68 10.44 -2.67 -15.48
N ARG A 69 11.12 -3.50 -14.70
CA ARG A 69 10.75 -4.92 -14.49
C ARG A 69 10.05 -5.17 -13.17
N VAL A 70 10.23 -4.28 -12.20
CA VAL A 70 9.67 -4.40 -10.86
C VAL A 70 9.20 -3.04 -10.35
N LEU A 71 8.10 -3.08 -9.60
CA LEU A 71 7.56 -1.96 -8.84
C LEU A 71 7.48 -2.35 -7.37
N TYR A 72 8.05 -1.53 -6.50
CA TYR A 72 7.93 -1.63 -5.05
C TYR A 72 6.82 -0.70 -4.55
N SER A 73 5.98 -1.19 -3.66
CA SER A 73 4.94 -0.38 -3.02
C SER A 73 4.68 -0.84 -1.58
N ALA A 74 4.45 0.09 -0.67
CA ALA A 74 3.83 -0.25 0.60
C ALA A 74 2.35 -0.57 0.35
N ALA A 75 1.94 -1.81 0.60
CA ALA A 75 0.60 -2.27 0.27
C ALA A 75 0.14 -3.39 1.20
N ALA A 76 -1.07 -3.24 1.74
CA ALA A 76 -1.76 -4.25 2.51
C ALA A 76 -2.67 -5.13 1.64
N ASP A 77 -3.44 -4.50 0.73
CA ASP A 77 -4.54 -5.16 0.02
C ASP A 77 -4.79 -4.55 -1.39
N THR A 78 -5.93 -3.89 -1.59
CA THR A 78 -6.48 -3.19 -2.77
C THR A 78 -5.46 -2.42 -3.61
N THR A 79 -4.46 -1.78 -3.01
CA THR A 79 -3.39 -1.10 -3.75
C THR A 79 -2.64 -2.08 -4.66
N GLN A 80 -2.15 -3.18 -4.08
CA GLN A 80 -1.44 -4.19 -4.83
C GLN A 80 -2.40 -5.00 -5.72
N ALA A 81 -3.61 -5.29 -5.23
CA ALA A 81 -4.64 -5.96 -6.03
C ALA A 81 -4.92 -5.23 -7.35
N GLY A 82 -5.08 -3.90 -7.28
CA GLY A 82 -5.31 -3.06 -8.45
C GLY A 82 -4.11 -2.94 -9.37
N LEU A 83 -2.89 -2.78 -8.83
CA LEU A 83 -1.67 -2.71 -9.64
C LEU A 83 -1.44 -4.01 -10.43
N VAL A 84 -1.56 -5.16 -9.76
CA VAL A 84 -1.43 -6.48 -10.40
C VAL A 84 -2.52 -6.69 -11.45
N LEU A 85 -3.76 -6.29 -11.15
CA LEU A 85 -4.86 -6.29 -12.12
C LEU A 85 -4.52 -5.49 -13.37
N GLY A 86 -4.15 -4.22 -13.20
CA GLY A 86 -3.89 -3.32 -14.32
C GLY A 86 -2.71 -3.79 -15.16
N PHE A 87 -1.59 -4.20 -14.54
CA PHE A 87 -0.45 -4.72 -15.30
C PHE A 87 -0.78 -6.00 -16.06
N LYS A 88 -1.53 -6.94 -15.47
CA LYS A 88 -1.99 -8.16 -16.17
C LYS A 88 -2.91 -7.82 -17.34
N ALA A 89 -3.87 -6.93 -17.14
CA ALA A 89 -4.80 -6.49 -18.20
C ALA A 89 -4.09 -5.79 -19.37
N LEU A 90 -3.00 -5.07 -19.09
CA LEU A 90 -2.20 -4.35 -20.10
C LEU A 90 -1.11 -5.20 -20.76
N GLY A 91 -0.94 -6.46 -20.33
CA GLY A 91 0.17 -7.31 -20.75
C GLY A 91 1.54 -6.74 -20.35
N SER A 92 1.58 -5.93 -19.29
CA SER A 92 2.82 -5.33 -18.78
C SER A 92 3.65 -6.38 -18.04
N PRO A 93 4.98 -6.42 -18.24
CA PRO A 93 5.85 -7.38 -17.57
C PRO A 93 6.29 -6.91 -16.17
N ILE A 94 5.74 -5.80 -15.66
CA ILE A 94 6.11 -5.24 -14.35
C ILE A 94 5.61 -6.17 -13.25
N HIS A 95 6.54 -6.69 -12.46
CA HIS A 95 6.27 -7.44 -11.23
C HIS A 95 5.98 -6.48 -10.06
N VAL A 96 4.93 -6.72 -9.28
CA VAL A 96 4.61 -5.89 -8.10
C VAL A 96 5.14 -6.56 -6.84
N ARG A 97 6.19 -5.98 -6.26
CA ARG A 97 6.74 -6.34 -4.95
C ARG A 97 6.07 -5.48 -3.87
N GLY A 98 5.01 -6.02 -3.26
CA GLY A 98 4.30 -5.35 -2.18
C GLY A 98 4.96 -5.59 -0.83
N ILE A 99 4.98 -4.57 0.03
CA ILE A 99 5.51 -4.67 1.39
C ILE A 99 4.39 -4.35 2.37
N SER A 100 4.05 -5.33 3.22
CA SER A 100 2.96 -5.18 4.17
C SER A 100 3.38 -4.32 5.36
N PRO A 101 2.50 -3.41 5.85
CA PRO A 101 2.77 -2.62 7.04
C PRO A 101 2.39 -3.36 8.34
N PHE A 102 1.72 -4.52 8.26
CA PHE A 102 1.28 -5.34 9.40
C PHE A 102 1.41 -6.85 9.12
N PRO A 103 1.40 -7.72 10.16
CA PRO A 103 1.65 -9.16 9.99
C PRO A 103 0.65 -9.87 9.06
N GLY A 104 -0.57 -9.32 8.95
CA GLY A 104 -1.65 -9.88 8.14
C GLY A 104 -2.14 -11.26 8.61
N GLY A 105 -3.17 -11.75 7.93
CA GLY A 105 -3.69 -13.11 8.10
C GLY A 105 -3.15 -14.08 7.04
N PRO A 106 -3.36 -15.40 7.22
CA PRO A 106 -2.95 -16.43 6.25
C PRO A 106 -3.63 -16.26 4.89
N GLU A 107 -4.82 -15.66 4.85
CA GLU A 107 -5.64 -15.52 3.64
C GLU A 107 -5.31 -14.29 2.80
N ARG A 108 -4.37 -13.42 3.20
CA ARG A 108 -4.15 -12.10 2.57
C ARG A 108 -3.96 -12.17 1.04
N LEU A 109 -3.20 -13.14 0.55
CA LEU A 109 -2.98 -13.28 -0.90
C LEU A 109 -4.26 -13.76 -1.61
N ALA A 110 -5.06 -14.60 -0.96
CA ALA A 110 -6.37 -15.00 -1.44
C ALA A 110 -7.36 -13.82 -1.43
N ASP A 111 -7.34 -12.99 -0.39
CA ASP A 111 -8.15 -11.77 -0.31
C ASP A 111 -7.82 -10.81 -1.46
N MET A 112 -6.52 -10.58 -1.73
CA MET A 112 -6.08 -9.76 -2.87
C MET A 112 -6.51 -10.36 -4.22
N ALA A 113 -6.42 -11.69 -4.37
CA ALA A 113 -6.87 -12.39 -5.57
C ALA A 113 -8.38 -12.25 -5.79
N GLU A 114 -9.18 -12.34 -4.72
CA GLU A 114 -10.61 -12.10 -4.78
C GLU A 114 -10.91 -10.65 -5.16
N MET A 115 -10.29 -9.67 -4.51
CA MET A 115 -10.49 -8.25 -4.81
C MET A 115 -10.15 -7.93 -6.28
N ALA A 116 -9.02 -8.42 -6.79
CA ALA A 116 -8.61 -8.23 -8.18
C ALA A 116 -9.55 -8.94 -9.17
N SER A 117 -9.99 -10.16 -8.85
CA SER A 117 -10.93 -10.92 -9.70
C SER A 117 -12.30 -10.26 -9.78
N ARG A 118 -12.79 -9.71 -8.66
CA ARG A 118 -14.05 -8.97 -8.62
C ARG A 118 -13.98 -7.65 -9.37
N ALA A 119 -12.87 -6.91 -9.23
CA ALA A 119 -12.60 -5.73 -10.02
C ALA A 119 -12.56 -6.05 -11.53
N ALA A 120 -11.87 -7.13 -11.92
CA ALA A 120 -11.84 -7.60 -13.31
C ALA A 120 -13.22 -7.98 -13.84
N GLN A 121 -14.04 -8.64 -13.02
CA GLN A 121 -15.43 -8.98 -13.36
C GLN A 121 -16.27 -7.72 -13.57
N ARG A 122 -16.17 -6.73 -12.67
CA ARG A 122 -16.89 -5.46 -12.78
C ARG A 122 -16.49 -4.68 -14.04
N LEU A 123 -15.22 -4.73 -14.42
CA LEU A 123 -14.69 -4.13 -15.65
C LEU A 123 -14.99 -4.95 -16.92
N GLY A 124 -15.50 -6.18 -16.79
CA GLY A 124 -15.81 -7.05 -17.92
C GLY A 124 -14.58 -7.59 -18.65
N LEU A 125 -13.43 -7.74 -17.96
CA LEU A 125 -12.15 -8.08 -18.58
C LEU A 125 -11.94 -9.59 -18.84
N GLY A 126 -12.76 -10.47 -18.24
CA GLY A 126 -12.62 -11.92 -18.41
C GLY A 126 -11.32 -12.50 -17.86
N ILE A 127 -10.67 -11.83 -16.91
CA ILE A 127 -9.42 -12.23 -16.26
C ILE A 127 -9.73 -12.64 -14.81
N THR A 128 -9.04 -13.67 -14.32
CA THR A 128 -9.07 -14.09 -12.91
C THR A 128 -7.67 -14.10 -12.30
N PHE A 129 -7.64 -14.08 -10.98
CA PHE A 129 -6.41 -14.05 -10.18
C PHE A 129 -6.44 -15.14 -9.13
N GLU A 130 -5.25 -15.66 -8.84
CA GLU A 130 -4.99 -16.66 -7.82
C GLU A 130 -3.96 -16.09 -6.82
N PRO A 131 -3.85 -16.64 -5.60
CA PRO A 131 -2.88 -16.17 -4.61
C PRO A 131 -1.43 -16.08 -5.13
N VAL A 132 -1.06 -16.95 -6.08
CA VAL A 132 0.27 -16.99 -6.71
C VAL A 132 0.57 -15.80 -7.62
N ASP A 133 -0.45 -15.04 -8.05
CA ASP A 133 -0.25 -13.80 -8.81
C ASP A 133 0.28 -12.66 -7.94
N PHE A 134 0.34 -12.83 -6.61
CA PHE A 134 0.68 -11.79 -5.65
C PHE A 134 1.99 -12.08 -4.90
N ASP A 135 2.82 -11.07 -4.79
CA ASP A 135 4.06 -11.09 -4.02
C ASP A 135 4.05 -9.99 -2.95
N ASN A 136 3.70 -10.35 -1.72
CA ASN A 136 3.53 -9.40 -0.62
C ASN A 136 4.31 -9.84 0.63
N ASP A 137 5.39 -9.13 0.93
CA ASP A 137 6.37 -9.49 1.96
C ASP A 137 5.99 -8.98 3.35
N LEU A 138 6.20 -9.84 4.35
CA LEU A 138 5.98 -9.55 5.77
C LEU A 138 7.27 -9.31 6.55
N ALA A 139 8.43 -9.60 5.97
CA ALA A 139 9.71 -9.56 6.66
C ALA A 139 10.05 -8.15 7.23
N TYR A 140 9.44 -7.10 6.68
CA TYR A 140 9.69 -5.71 7.06
C TYR A 140 8.67 -5.13 8.04
N VAL A 141 7.66 -5.92 8.45
CA VAL A 141 6.64 -5.49 9.40
C VAL A 141 7.25 -5.08 10.74
N GLY A 142 8.25 -5.82 11.22
CA GLY A 142 8.85 -5.61 12.54
C GLY A 142 7.93 -6.03 13.67
N GLU A 143 7.90 -5.24 14.75
CA GLU A 143 7.13 -5.54 15.97
C GLU A 143 5.62 -5.42 15.79
N GLY A 144 5.16 -4.73 14.75
CA GLY A 144 3.73 -4.62 14.45
C GLY A 144 3.35 -3.43 13.57
N TYR A 145 2.04 -3.28 13.39
CA TYR A 145 1.46 -2.14 12.68
C TYR A 145 1.67 -0.84 13.45
N GLY A 146 2.02 0.24 12.75
CA GLY A 146 2.28 1.54 13.36
C GLY A 146 3.59 1.63 14.17
N ILE A 147 4.34 0.53 14.31
CA ILE A 147 5.64 0.53 14.99
C ILE A 147 6.74 0.63 13.92
N PRO A 148 7.59 1.68 13.94
CA PRO A 148 8.71 1.82 13.03
C PRO A 148 9.73 0.68 13.20
N THR A 149 10.51 0.40 12.15
CA THR A 149 11.65 -0.51 12.23
C THR A 149 12.96 0.26 12.08
N PRO A 150 14.07 -0.20 12.69
CA PRO A 150 15.38 0.43 12.48
C PRO A 150 15.76 0.54 11.01
N ALA A 151 15.47 -0.49 10.21
CA ALA A 151 15.71 -0.49 8.77
C ALA A 151 14.82 0.54 8.04
N GLY A 152 13.54 0.64 8.42
CA GLY A 152 12.63 1.65 7.87
C GLY A 152 13.07 3.07 8.20
N LEU A 153 13.49 3.34 9.43
CA LEU A 153 14.01 4.64 9.85
C LEU A 153 15.30 4.99 9.10
N ALA A 154 16.23 4.03 8.94
CA ALA A 154 17.44 4.24 8.16
C ALA A 154 17.13 4.60 6.69
N ALA A 155 16.18 3.88 6.07
CA ALA A 155 15.75 4.17 4.70
C ALA A 155 15.11 5.55 4.55
N ILE A 156 14.30 5.97 5.53
CA ILE A 156 13.72 7.34 5.57
C ILE A 156 14.84 8.38 5.61
N HIS A 157 15.83 8.21 6.50
CA HIS A 157 16.95 9.15 6.63
C HIS A 157 17.81 9.21 5.36
N GLU A 158 18.06 8.07 4.73
CA GLU A 158 18.82 7.99 3.48
C GLU A 158 18.12 8.79 2.37
N VAL A 159 16.87 8.44 2.06
CA VAL A 159 16.10 9.08 0.99
C VAL A 159 15.84 10.56 1.25
N ALA A 160 15.60 10.95 2.50
CA ALA A 160 15.44 12.35 2.86
C ALA A 160 16.73 13.15 2.66
N ARG A 161 17.90 12.56 2.94
CA ARG A 161 19.20 13.24 2.82
C ARG A 161 19.75 13.26 1.40
N THR A 162 19.48 12.24 0.59
CA THR A 162 20.00 12.14 -0.78
C THR A 162 19.07 12.77 -1.80
N GLU A 163 17.76 12.53 -1.68
CA GLU A 163 16.75 12.93 -2.67
C GLU A 163 15.84 14.07 -2.21
N GLY A 164 15.83 14.40 -0.91
CA GLY A 164 14.90 15.37 -0.34
C GLY A 164 13.44 14.87 -0.33
N ILE A 165 13.23 13.57 -0.46
CA ILE A 165 11.90 12.93 -0.45
C ILE A 165 11.59 12.41 0.95
N LEU A 166 10.38 12.68 1.44
CA LEU A 166 9.95 12.30 2.79
C LEU A 166 9.06 11.07 2.78
N LEU A 167 9.59 9.96 3.31
CA LEU A 167 8.87 8.71 3.52
C LEU A 167 8.37 8.62 4.98
N ASP A 168 7.29 7.87 5.20
CA ASP A 168 6.68 7.69 6.52
C ASP A 168 7.17 6.42 7.26
N PRO A 169 7.14 6.40 8.61
CA PRO A 169 7.65 5.29 9.41
C PRO A 169 6.80 4.00 9.40
N VAL A 170 5.55 4.06 8.94
CA VAL A 170 4.58 2.97 9.02
C VAL A 170 4.52 2.16 7.72
N TYR A 171 4.60 2.85 6.57
CA TYR A 171 4.39 2.26 5.26
C TYR A 171 5.61 2.43 4.35
N THR A 172 5.84 3.63 3.84
CA THR A 172 6.78 3.86 2.74
C THR A 172 8.24 3.69 3.15
N GLY A 173 8.60 3.96 4.42
CA GLY A 173 9.92 3.66 4.97
C GLY A 173 10.21 2.15 4.99
N LYS A 174 9.24 1.31 5.37
CA LYS A 174 9.38 -0.16 5.34
C LYS A 174 9.53 -0.68 3.91
N ALA A 175 8.77 -0.12 2.96
CA ALA A 175 8.88 -0.49 1.55
C ALA A 175 10.24 -0.10 0.95
N MET A 176 10.74 1.09 1.29
CA MET A 176 12.06 1.54 0.84
C MET A 176 13.18 0.70 1.47
N ALA A 177 13.06 0.33 2.74
CA ALA A 177 14.01 -0.57 3.38
C ALA A 177 14.10 -1.92 2.66
N ALA A 178 12.98 -2.45 2.17
CA ALA A 178 12.97 -3.67 1.37
C ALA A 178 13.67 -3.51 0.02
N LEU A 179 13.42 -2.40 -0.67
CA LEU A 179 14.12 -2.06 -1.91
C LEU A 179 15.64 -1.95 -1.68
N SER A 180 16.08 -1.19 -0.67
CA SER A 180 17.51 -1.06 -0.34
C SER A 180 18.16 -2.40 -0.02
N ALA A 181 17.46 -3.28 0.71
CA ALA A 181 17.96 -4.61 1.03
C ALA A 181 18.09 -5.52 -0.21
N ASP A 182 17.11 -5.49 -1.12
CA ASP A 182 17.15 -6.27 -2.35
C ASP A 182 18.23 -5.78 -3.33
N ILE A 183 18.48 -4.46 -3.37
CA ILE A 183 19.62 -3.86 -4.09
C ILE A 183 20.94 -4.35 -3.49
N ALA A 184 21.12 -4.23 -2.16
CA ALA A 184 22.35 -4.63 -1.48
C ALA A 184 22.64 -6.13 -1.63
N ALA A 185 21.59 -6.95 -1.74
CA ALA A 185 21.68 -8.39 -1.97
C ALA A 185 21.91 -8.77 -3.45
N GLY A 186 21.94 -7.81 -4.38
CA GLY A 186 22.11 -8.07 -5.81
C GLY A 186 20.94 -8.84 -6.45
N LYS A 187 19.73 -8.71 -5.90
CA LYS A 187 18.53 -9.38 -6.44
C LYS A 187 17.92 -8.64 -7.63
N LEU A 188 18.32 -7.39 -7.84
CA LEU A 188 17.84 -6.55 -8.92
C LEU A 188 18.94 -6.41 -9.98
N ASP A 189 18.52 -6.42 -11.25
CA ASP A 189 19.40 -6.14 -12.37
C ASP A 189 19.80 -4.66 -12.36
N ALA A 190 21.10 -4.39 -12.31
CA ALA A 190 21.67 -3.05 -12.22
C ALA A 190 21.39 -2.18 -13.46
N ASP A 191 21.12 -2.80 -14.61
CA ASP A 191 20.82 -2.11 -15.86
C ASP A 191 19.31 -1.89 -16.07
N SER A 192 18.46 -2.47 -15.20
CA SER A 192 17.00 -2.39 -15.30
C SER A 192 16.41 -1.31 -14.39
N PRO A 193 15.58 -0.38 -14.91
CA PRO A 193 14.88 0.59 -14.06
C PRO A 193 13.98 -0.10 -13.02
N VAL A 194 13.95 0.47 -11.82
CA VAL A 194 13.07 0.06 -10.72
C VAL A 194 12.09 1.18 -10.43
N LEU A 195 10.80 0.86 -10.32
CA LEU A 195 9.80 1.81 -9.86
C LEU A 195 9.60 1.68 -8.35
N PHE A 196 9.59 2.79 -7.65
CA PHE A 196 9.10 2.87 -6.27
C PHE A 196 7.85 3.74 -6.24
N LEU A 197 6.71 3.15 -5.87
CA LEU A 197 5.45 3.87 -5.76
C LEU A 197 5.34 4.52 -4.38
N HIS A 198 5.61 5.82 -4.32
CA HIS A 198 5.46 6.61 -3.11
C HIS A 198 3.98 6.92 -2.84
N THR A 199 3.33 6.09 -2.01
CA THR A 199 1.88 6.19 -1.72
C THR A 199 1.49 7.31 -0.73
N GLY A 200 2.48 7.95 -0.09
CA GLY A 200 2.28 9.15 0.73
C GLY A 200 2.71 8.92 2.17
N GLY A 201 1.87 9.30 3.13
CA GLY A 201 2.08 9.04 4.56
C GLY A 201 2.90 10.11 5.31
N ALA A 202 3.54 11.05 4.62
CA ALA A 202 4.42 12.05 5.23
C ALA A 202 3.82 12.82 6.45
N PRO A 203 2.52 13.16 6.53
CA PRO A 203 1.97 13.77 7.73
C PRO A 203 2.11 12.92 9.01
N ALA A 204 2.28 11.60 8.90
CA ALA A 204 2.53 10.74 10.04
C ALA A 204 3.86 11.08 10.74
N LEU A 205 4.84 11.67 10.05
CA LEU A 205 6.15 12.03 10.61
C LEU A 205 6.03 12.84 11.91
N PHE A 206 5.03 13.72 12.01
CA PHE A 206 4.81 14.52 13.22
C PHE A 206 4.41 13.69 14.44
N GLY A 207 3.81 12.51 14.25
CA GLY A 207 3.49 11.55 15.32
C GLY A 207 4.67 10.68 15.74
N TYR A 208 5.78 10.67 14.97
CA TYR A 208 6.96 9.84 15.19
C TYR A 208 8.24 10.67 15.33
N ALA A 209 8.12 11.93 15.75
CA ALA A 209 9.26 12.84 15.82
C ALA A 209 10.40 12.29 16.70
N ASP A 210 10.06 11.70 17.86
CA ASP A 210 11.06 11.14 18.77
C ASP A 210 11.79 9.93 18.14
N ASP A 211 11.06 9.01 17.49
CA ASP A 211 11.67 7.86 16.78
C ASP A 211 12.62 8.33 15.68
N LEU A 212 12.26 9.37 14.95
CA LEU A 212 13.05 9.92 13.85
C LEU A 212 14.29 10.65 14.35
N LEU A 213 14.17 11.45 15.41
CA LEU A 213 15.28 12.23 15.96
C LEU A 213 16.30 11.34 16.67
N THR A 214 15.84 10.32 17.39
CA THR A 214 16.72 9.39 18.12
C THR A 214 17.44 8.40 17.20
N SER A 215 16.88 8.11 16.02
CA SER A 215 17.49 7.22 15.03
C SER A 215 18.47 7.89 14.07
N MET A 216 18.69 9.21 14.19
CA MET A 216 19.58 9.94 13.29
C MET A 216 21.04 9.46 13.41
N PRO A 217 21.72 9.14 12.30
CA PRO A 217 23.14 8.82 12.34
C PRO A 217 23.95 10.01 12.88
N GLY A 218 24.60 9.82 14.02
CA GLY A 218 25.45 10.81 14.67
C GLY A 218 24.78 11.70 15.73
N ALA A 219 23.54 11.38 16.13
CA ALA A 219 22.90 11.95 17.32
C ALA A 219 23.42 11.34 18.62
#